data_AF-A0A1J5R254-F1
#
_entry.id   AF-A0A1J5R254-F1
#
_cell.length_a   1.000
_cell.length_b   1.000
_cell.length_c   1.000
_cell.angle_alpha   90.00
_cell.angle_beta   90.00
_cell.angle_gamma   90.00
#
_symmetry.space_group_name_H-M   'P 1'
#
loop_
_entity.id
_entity.type
_entity.pdbx_description
1 polymer ?
#
loop_
_entity_poly.entity_id
_entity_poly.type
_entity_poly.pdbx_seq_one_letter_code
_entity_poly.pdbx_strand_id
1 'polypeptide(L)'
;MREAMTHTETTLRSLIYHSLLNCAAATPLAEAARRMVEAQRSSILVEDQGKIVGIWTERDALTVVFSTPETGQSPISLSMSSPVKTIHIDTRIGDAASRFRRENVRHFLVIDDFGEPKGIVSQSDVVSNQSVEYYISLRDVKSVFNRKPLILPSTTPAPQAIQEMQQNNFDAIVVEGPGGSHGIFSERDVLKLIGSGQPVSTIGKLATFPLISVPASSSLYQARKQFIENNIRHLGVSGDDGELLGLISYADILANIEGEYIRELGEALKERDERLAISNRHLRLAAKVFESTFEAIFVTNADQLIESVNPAFTMITGYQAHEVIGKKPAILASGKHDSAFYESMHKALALVGHWQGEIWNRRRDGEIYVQWITINAVKNDAGEVSNYVAVFSDITHRKAAEERLSFLAQHDALTRLPNRVLLEDRLLRAISHAQRNNQKLAVIFLDLVDFKKVNDSFGHHAGDQLLQIVAQKLSACVRAEDTVARLGGDEFVMLLEEISAEDNIPLIAKKILDSLSRPVMLEGREVSVGSSIGISLYPEDGQDVDDLIRNADAAMYQAKMQGGNTFCFYAG
;
A
#
# COMPACT_ATOMS: atom_id res chain seq x y z
N MET A 1 17.90 11.84 21.56
CA MET A 1 17.84 12.68 20.33
C MET A 1 16.90 13.89 20.43
N ARG A 2 16.15 14.09 21.54
CA ARG A 2 15.26 15.25 21.75
C ARG A 2 15.81 16.35 22.68
N GLU A 3 16.94 16.14 23.33
CA GLU A 3 17.50 17.08 24.34
C GLU A 3 18.66 17.96 23.84
N ALA A 4 19.03 17.89 22.56
CA ALA A 4 20.08 18.74 21.99
C ALA A 4 19.57 19.99 21.23
N MET A 5 18.25 20.24 21.21
CA MET A 5 17.61 21.26 20.36
C MET A 5 17.09 22.50 21.11
N THR A 6 17.45 22.71 22.38
CA THR A 6 17.22 23.98 23.06
C THR A 6 18.48 24.84 23.03
N HIS A 7 18.86 25.29 21.84
CA HIS A 7 19.74 26.45 21.70
C HIS A 7 18.85 27.66 21.44
N THR A 8 18.83 28.58 22.39
CA THR A 8 18.25 29.92 22.28
C THR A 8 18.61 30.55 20.93
N GLU A 9 17.61 30.84 20.11
CA GLU A 9 17.78 31.46 18.79
C GLU A 9 18.39 32.87 18.96
N THR A 10 19.69 32.98 18.70
CA THR A 10 20.42 34.26 18.78
C THR A 10 20.04 35.15 17.59
N THR A 11 19.63 36.40 17.86
CA THR A 11 19.32 37.41 16.84
C THR A 11 20.48 38.39 16.64
N LEU A 12 20.43 39.23 15.60
CA LEU A 12 21.45 40.25 15.37
C LEU A 12 21.63 41.22 16.55
N ARG A 13 20.63 41.36 17.43
CA ARG A 13 20.68 42.17 18.65
C ARG A 13 21.90 41.92 19.53
N SER A 14 22.43 40.68 19.58
CA SER A 14 23.62 40.35 20.37
C SER A 14 24.95 40.62 19.66
N LEU A 15 24.92 40.97 18.37
CA LEU A 15 26.09 41.17 17.51
C LEU A 15 26.35 42.63 17.15
N ILE A 16 25.45 43.53 17.55
CA ILE A 16 25.49 44.92 17.10
C ILE A 16 26.68 45.63 17.74
N TYR A 17 27.57 46.13 16.89
CA TYR A 17 28.52 47.16 17.31
C TYR A 17 27.82 48.51 17.41
N HIS A 18 27.73 49.05 18.62
CA HIS A 18 27.05 50.33 18.89
C HIS A 18 27.86 51.59 18.51
N SER A 19 29.15 51.46 18.16
CA SER A 19 29.95 52.58 17.66
C SER A 19 29.99 52.58 16.13
N LEU A 20 29.07 53.34 15.52
CA LEU A 20 29.08 53.60 14.09
C LEU A 20 30.22 54.54 13.73
N LEU A 21 31.15 54.08 12.88
CA LEU A 21 32.14 54.95 12.28
C LEU A 21 31.46 55.68 11.11
N ASN A 22 31.37 57.01 11.19
CA ASN A 22 30.73 57.84 10.18
C ASN A 22 31.64 58.99 9.70
N CYS A 23 31.35 59.53 8.53
CA CYS A 23 32.01 60.71 7.99
C CYS A 23 31.07 61.49 7.04
N ALA A 24 31.38 62.78 6.83
CA ALA A 24 30.62 63.59 5.88
C ALA A 24 30.89 63.17 4.44
N ALA A 25 29.90 63.29 3.55
CA ALA A 25 30.02 62.98 2.12
C ALA A 25 31.20 63.67 1.39
N ALA A 26 31.66 64.82 1.87
CA ALA A 26 32.80 65.56 1.33
C ALA A 26 34.18 65.07 1.84
N THR A 27 34.22 64.09 2.76
CA THR A 27 35.47 63.60 3.36
C THR A 27 36.36 62.97 2.29
N PRO A 28 37.65 63.35 2.17
CA PRO A 28 38.58 62.70 1.24
C PRO A 28 38.74 61.20 1.55
N LEU A 29 38.86 60.36 0.53
CA LEU A 29 39.05 58.91 0.68
C LEU A 29 40.29 58.56 1.53
N ALA A 30 41.39 59.31 1.43
CA ALA A 30 42.59 59.11 2.25
C ALA A 30 42.31 59.31 3.75
N GLU A 31 41.52 60.33 4.08
CA GLU A 31 41.12 60.61 5.46
C GLU A 31 40.15 59.54 5.97
N ALA A 32 39.17 59.14 5.16
CA ALA A 32 38.26 58.06 5.51
C ALA A 32 38.99 56.72 5.72
N ALA A 33 39.96 56.40 4.86
CA ALA A 33 40.78 55.19 4.96
C ALA A 33 41.59 55.18 6.26
N ARG A 34 42.19 56.33 6.62
CA ARG A 34 42.93 56.46 7.89
C ARG A 34 42.02 56.21 9.09
N ARG A 35 40.83 56.81 9.12
CA ARG A 35 39.84 56.59 10.19
C ARG A 35 39.41 55.14 10.29
N MET A 36 39.18 54.46 9.16
CA MET A 36 38.86 53.04 9.15
C MET A 36 39.98 52.17 9.70
N VAL A 37 41.24 52.46 9.34
CA VAL A 37 42.41 51.73 9.84
C VAL A 37 42.62 51.95 11.35
N GLU A 38 42.54 53.20 11.82
CA GLU A 38 42.69 53.58 13.23
C GLU A 38 41.59 52.98 14.10
N ALA A 39 40.34 53.00 13.63
CA ALA A 39 39.20 52.40 14.32
C ALA A 39 39.12 50.87 14.15
N GLN A 40 40.04 50.26 13.39
CA GLN A 40 40.05 48.84 13.03
C GLN A 40 38.69 48.36 12.46
N ARG A 41 38.05 49.20 11.62
CA ARG A 41 36.76 48.90 11.00
C ARG A 41 36.91 48.61 9.51
N SER A 42 36.14 47.65 9.01
CA SER A 42 36.09 47.26 7.60
C SER A 42 35.21 48.15 6.72
N SER A 43 34.52 49.10 7.34
CA SER A 43 33.57 49.99 6.65
C SER A 43 33.37 51.28 7.43
N ILE A 44 32.98 52.34 6.71
CA ILE A 44 32.57 53.63 7.24
C ILE A 44 31.25 54.04 6.61
N LEU A 45 30.34 54.59 7.41
CA LEU A 45 29.09 55.15 6.93
C LEU A 45 29.30 56.57 6.44
N VAL A 46 28.64 56.92 5.34
CA VAL A 46 28.70 58.24 4.74
C VAL A 46 27.40 58.97 5.05
N GLU A 47 27.52 60.14 5.66
CA GLU A 47 26.41 60.99 6.04
C GLU A 47 26.35 62.26 5.20
N ASP A 48 25.13 62.65 4.84
CA ASP A 48 24.82 63.96 4.29
C ASP A 48 23.63 64.55 5.05
N GLN A 49 23.78 65.78 5.54
CA GLN A 49 22.79 66.49 6.36
C GLN A 49 22.20 65.65 7.52
N GLY A 50 23.03 64.84 8.18
CA GLY A 50 22.64 64.00 9.32
C GLY A 50 21.89 62.71 8.95
N LYS A 51 21.83 62.34 7.67
CA LYS A 51 21.28 61.07 7.19
C LYS A 51 22.36 60.20 6.57
N ILE A 52 22.32 58.90 6.84
CA ILE A 52 23.19 57.92 6.19
C ILE A 52 22.77 57.79 4.72
N VAL A 53 23.66 58.18 3.80
CA VAL A 53 23.42 58.16 2.35
C VAL A 53 24.21 57.07 1.63
N GLY A 54 25.25 56.52 2.26
CA GLY A 54 26.07 55.47 1.67
C GLY A 54 26.99 54.78 2.67
N ILE A 55 27.68 53.76 2.19
CA ILE A 55 28.67 52.99 2.93
C ILE A 55 29.89 52.81 2.06
N TRP A 56 31.07 52.98 2.63
CA TRP A 56 32.33 52.69 1.96
C TRP A 56 33.06 51.58 2.72
N THR A 57 33.52 50.56 1.99
CA THR A 57 34.07 49.33 2.54
C THR A 57 35.50 49.08 2.06
N GLU A 58 36.21 48.14 2.70
CA GLU A 58 37.51 47.64 2.21
C GLU A 58 37.46 47.20 0.73
N ARG A 59 36.33 46.66 0.26
CA ARG A 59 36.13 46.26 -1.13
C ARG A 59 36.12 47.45 -2.07
N ASP A 60 35.41 48.50 -1.68
CA ASP A 60 35.30 49.73 -2.47
C ASP A 60 36.66 50.44 -2.59
N ALA A 61 37.56 50.26 -1.62
CA ALA A 61 38.91 50.80 -1.66
C ALA A 61 39.73 50.29 -2.85
N LEU A 62 39.41 49.11 -3.40
CA LEU A 62 40.06 48.63 -4.61
C LEU A 62 39.80 49.56 -5.79
N THR A 63 38.62 50.18 -5.89
CA THR A 63 38.20 51.00 -7.04
C THR A 63 38.90 52.37 -7.13
N VAL A 64 39.68 52.72 -6.11
CA VAL A 64 40.38 54.01 -6.05
C VAL A 64 41.46 54.08 -7.11
N VAL A 65 41.49 55.17 -7.87
CA VAL A 65 42.53 55.43 -8.87
C VAL A 65 43.80 55.86 -8.15
N PHE A 66 44.88 55.12 -8.37
CA PHE A 66 46.20 55.44 -7.84
C PHE A 66 46.96 56.33 -8.82
N SER A 67 46.85 57.65 -8.63
CA SER A 67 47.59 58.68 -9.36
C SER A 67 48.36 59.54 -8.36
N THR A 68 49.67 59.33 -8.22
CA THR A 68 50.51 60.21 -7.39
C THR A 68 50.59 61.61 -8.03
N PRO A 69 50.29 62.72 -7.32
CA PRO A 69 50.07 62.87 -5.86
C PRO A 69 48.60 62.99 -5.41
N GLU A 70 47.62 62.79 -6.28
CA GLU A 70 46.18 63.01 -6.01
C GLU A 70 45.43 61.79 -5.46
N THR A 71 46.10 60.65 -5.26
CA THR A 71 45.51 59.42 -4.73
C THR A 71 44.72 59.69 -3.44
N GLY A 72 43.43 59.36 -3.47
CA GLY A 72 42.56 59.46 -2.30
C GLY A 72 42.09 60.88 -1.93
N GLN A 73 42.32 61.89 -2.78
CA GLN A 73 41.84 63.25 -2.55
C GLN A 73 40.37 63.46 -2.96
N SER A 74 39.80 62.57 -3.77
CA SER A 74 38.40 62.65 -4.17
C SER A 74 37.46 62.46 -2.96
N PRO A 75 36.29 63.13 -2.96
CA PRO A 75 35.26 62.91 -1.95
C PRO A 75 34.79 61.45 -1.90
N ILE A 76 34.57 60.93 -0.69
CA ILE A 76 34.09 59.57 -0.45
C ILE A 76 32.74 59.29 -1.11
N SER A 77 31.90 60.32 -1.30
CA SER A 77 30.61 60.22 -1.96
C SER A 77 30.67 59.71 -3.41
N LEU A 78 31.83 59.84 -4.08
CA LEU A 78 32.02 59.35 -5.45
C LEU A 78 32.40 57.87 -5.53
N SER A 79 32.79 57.26 -4.41
CA SER A 79 33.28 55.86 -4.38
C SER A 79 32.55 54.99 -3.35
N MET A 80 31.53 55.52 -2.68
CA MET A 80 30.69 54.77 -1.75
C MET A 80 29.63 53.94 -2.49
N SER A 81 29.21 52.84 -1.86
CA SER A 81 28.00 52.11 -2.22
C SER A 81 26.76 52.85 -1.70
N SER A 82 25.80 53.12 -2.57
CA SER A 82 24.53 53.80 -2.24
C SER A 82 23.35 53.23 -3.05
N PRO A 83 22.15 53.05 -2.46
CA PRO A 83 21.83 53.24 -1.04
C PRO A 83 22.39 52.11 -0.15
N VAL A 84 22.62 52.39 1.13
CA VAL A 84 23.08 51.38 2.10
C VAL A 84 22.01 50.32 2.27
N LYS A 85 22.39 49.05 2.09
CA LYS A 85 21.47 47.92 2.34
C LYS A 85 21.24 47.76 3.83
N THR A 86 19.98 47.52 4.22
CA THR A 86 19.57 47.43 5.62
C THR A 86 19.09 46.04 6.02
N ILE A 87 19.20 45.74 7.32
CA ILE A 87 18.71 44.50 7.94
C ILE A 87 18.06 44.81 9.29
N HIS A 88 16.97 44.11 9.61
CA HIS A 88 16.25 44.35 10.86
C HIS A 88 17.02 43.81 12.07
N ILE A 89 17.01 44.52 13.20
CA ILE A 89 17.69 44.15 14.46
C ILE A 89 17.30 42.77 14.99
N ASP A 90 16.06 42.34 14.77
CA ASP A 90 15.57 41.03 15.22
C ASP A 90 15.72 39.93 14.17
N THR A 91 16.43 40.21 13.06
CA THR A 91 16.75 39.15 12.08
C THR A 91 17.60 38.08 12.74
N ARG A 92 17.28 36.81 12.48
CA ARG A 92 18.07 35.68 12.99
C ARG A 92 19.43 35.66 12.29
N ILE A 93 20.46 35.21 13.00
CA ILE A 93 21.83 35.19 12.44
C ILE A 93 21.92 34.26 11.21
N GLY A 94 21.13 33.16 11.17
CA GLY A 94 21.01 32.30 9.99
C GLY A 94 20.45 33.05 8.77
N ASP A 95 19.29 33.69 8.94
CA ASP A 95 18.66 34.48 7.86
C ASP A 95 19.54 35.64 7.37
N ALA A 96 20.32 36.25 8.29
CA ALA A 96 21.30 37.27 7.93
C ALA A 96 22.41 36.71 7.02
N ALA A 97 22.90 35.49 7.28
CA ALA A 97 23.86 34.80 6.42
C ALA A 97 23.32 34.56 5.00
N SER A 98 22.07 34.07 4.88
CA SER A 98 21.44 33.87 3.58
C SER A 98 21.28 35.19 2.81
N ARG A 99 20.94 36.29 3.52
CA ARG A 99 20.81 37.62 2.90
C ARG A 99 22.14 38.17 2.40
N PHE A 100 23.22 38.03 3.17
CA PHE A 100 24.57 38.43 2.72
C PHE A 100 24.95 37.79 1.39
N ARG A 101 24.66 36.50 1.23
CA ARG A 101 24.90 35.76 -0.01
C ARG A 101 23.99 36.22 -1.16
N ARG A 102 22.68 36.28 -0.91
CA ARG A 102 21.69 36.62 -1.95
C ARG A 102 21.88 38.03 -2.50
N GLU A 103 22.20 38.98 -1.62
CA GLU A 103 22.35 40.39 -1.99
C GLU A 103 23.80 40.76 -2.34
N ASN A 104 24.74 39.80 -2.22
CA ASN A 104 26.16 39.95 -2.52
C ASN A 104 26.80 41.20 -1.88
N VAL A 105 26.48 41.42 -0.59
CA VAL A 105 27.04 42.52 0.21
C VAL A 105 27.88 41.97 1.35
N ARG A 106 28.80 42.79 1.86
CA ARG A 106 29.67 42.43 3.00
C ARG A 106 29.21 43.00 4.33
N HIS A 107 28.39 44.05 4.26
CA HIS A 107 27.89 44.79 5.40
C HIS A 107 26.42 45.12 5.22
N PHE A 108 25.66 45.05 6.31
CA PHE A 108 24.32 45.63 6.40
C PHE A 108 24.28 46.67 7.50
N LEU A 109 23.56 47.77 7.25
CA LEU A 109 23.13 48.68 8.29
C LEU A 109 21.98 48.03 9.07
N VAL A 110 22.17 47.84 10.37
CA VAL A 110 21.15 47.27 11.24
C VAL A 110 20.18 48.37 11.67
N ILE A 111 18.89 48.17 11.41
CA ILE A 111 17.81 49.12 11.72
C ILE A 111 16.77 48.49 12.66
N ASP A 112 16.06 49.33 13.41
CA ASP A 112 14.88 48.91 14.19
C ASP A 112 13.56 49.04 13.40
N ASP A 113 12.44 48.76 14.07
CA ASP A 113 11.09 48.87 13.50
C ASP A 113 10.74 50.29 12.99
N PHE A 114 11.44 51.31 13.49
CA PHE A 114 11.26 52.71 13.09
C PHE A 114 12.23 53.14 11.97
N GLY A 115 13.10 52.23 11.52
CA GLY A 115 14.12 52.52 10.51
C GLY A 115 15.36 53.23 11.05
N GLU A 116 15.49 53.36 12.38
CA GLU A 116 16.61 54.05 13.00
C GLU A 116 17.87 53.16 13.00
N PRO A 117 19.04 53.70 12.60
CA PRO A 117 20.28 52.94 12.56
C PRO A 117 20.74 52.57 13.98
N LYS A 118 20.86 51.26 14.25
CA LYS A 118 21.33 50.73 15.55
C LYS A 118 22.78 50.26 15.54
N GLY A 119 23.31 49.95 14.36
CA GLY A 119 24.70 49.54 14.20
C GLY A 119 24.96 48.94 12.82
N ILE A 120 26.09 48.27 12.68
CA ILE A 120 26.49 47.59 11.45
C ILE A 120 26.80 46.13 11.76
N VAL A 121 26.47 45.24 10.83
CA VAL A 121 26.87 43.84 10.89
C VAL A 121 27.63 43.48 9.61
N SER A 122 28.74 42.77 9.75
CA SER A 122 29.52 42.22 8.64
C SER A 122 29.35 40.70 8.53
N GLN A 123 29.74 40.14 7.38
CA GLN A 123 29.83 38.69 7.22
C GLN A 123 30.73 38.03 8.27
N SER A 124 31.84 38.69 8.66
CA SER A 124 32.74 38.19 9.69
C SER A 124 32.08 38.13 11.07
N ASP A 125 31.21 39.09 11.40
CA ASP A 125 30.48 39.10 12.67
C ASP A 125 29.51 37.92 12.77
N VAL A 126 28.84 37.61 11.65
CA VAL A 126 27.95 36.45 11.52
C VAL A 126 28.72 35.15 11.70
N VAL A 127 29.83 34.92 10.98
CA VAL A 127 30.59 33.66 11.12
C VAL A 127 31.20 33.52 12.51
N SER A 128 31.69 34.61 13.09
CA SER A 128 32.35 34.59 14.39
C SER A 128 31.38 34.25 15.52
N ASN A 129 30.09 34.52 15.37
CA ASN A 129 29.10 34.36 16.43
C ASN A 129 27.95 33.41 16.10
N GLN A 130 27.87 32.85 14.90
CA GLN A 130 26.94 31.76 14.66
C GLN A 130 27.32 30.55 15.53
N SER A 131 26.31 30.00 16.20
CA SER A 131 26.33 28.69 16.86
C SER A 131 26.34 27.56 15.81
N VAL A 132 27.28 27.59 14.86
CA VAL A 132 27.46 26.51 13.86
C VAL A 132 28.28 25.35 14.42
N GLU A 133 28.40 25.24 15.74
CA GLU A 133 29.28 24.32 16.46
C GLU A 133 29.08 22.87 16.02
N TYR A 134 27.85 22.49 15.66
CA TYR A 134 27.52 21.12 15.25
C TYR A 134 27.79 20.79 13.77
N TYR A 135 27.84 21.79 12.88
CA TYR A 135 27.94 21.55 11.42
C TYR A 135 29.35 21.82 10.89
N ILE A 136 30.04 22.80 11.46
CA ILE A 136 31.43 23.13 11.10
C ILE A 136 32.40 22.01 11.58
N SER A 137 32.00 21.16 12.54
CA SER A 137 32.81 20.07 13.07
C SER A 137 32.87 18.82 12.17
N LEU A 138 31.92 18.64 11.25
CA LEU A 138 31.78 17.41 10.44
C LEU A 138 32.37 17.53 9.03
N ARG A 139 32.95 18.67 8.65
CA ARG A 139 33.51 18.91 7.30
C ARG A 139 34.94 19.40 7.33
N ASP A 140 35.68 18.96 6.32
CA ASP A 140 37.08 19.33 6.09
C ASP A 140 37.19 20.59 5.25
N VAL A 141 38.27 21.35 5.44
CA VAL A 141 38.66 22.52 4.65
C VAL A 141 38.70 22.22 3.15
N LYS A 142 39.08 20.99 2.76
CA LYS A 142 39.06 20.52 1.37
C LYS A 142 37.71 20.58 0.65
N SER A 143 36.61 20.60 1.38
CA SER A 143 35.27 20.67 0.80
C SER A 143 34.86 22.09 0.38
N VAL A 144 35.65 23.11 0.74
CA VAL A 144 35.25 24.52 0.63
C VAL A 144 36.16 25.34 -0.29
N PHE A 145 37.43 24.97 -0.47
CA PHE A 145 38.31 25.68 -1.40
C PHE A 145 38.10 25.18 -2.84
N ASN A 146 37.66 26.07 -3.75
CA ASN A 146 37.40 25.73 -5.15
C ASN A 146 38.26 26.53 -6.15
N ARG A 147 39.15 27.41 -5.68
CA ARG A 147 39.99 28.25 -6.55
C ARG A 147 41.45 28.14 -6.16
N LYS A 148 42.33 28.01 -7.16
CA LYS A 148 43.78 28.13 -6.94
C LYS A 148 44.09 29.56 -6.50
N PRO A 149 44.99 29.75 -5.53
CA PRO A 149 45.37 31.08 -5.09
C PRO A 149 46.14 31.78 -6.22
N LEU A 150 45.86 33.06 -6.44
CA LEU A 150 46.72 33.89 -7.28
C LEU A 150 47.97 34.24 -6.47
N ILE A 151 49.13 33.77 -6.94
CA ILE A 151 50.44 34.01 -6.33
C ILE A 151 51.19 35.04 -7.18
N LEU A 152 51.59 36.16 -6.58
CA LEU A 152 52.37 37.21 -7.24
C LEU A 152 53.74 37.40 -6.56
N PRO A 153 54.80 37.74 -7.32
CA PRO A 153 56.11 38.06 -6.74
C PRO A 153 56.07 39.27 -5.78
N SER A 154 56.85 39.25 -4.70
CA SER A 154 56.98 40.38 -3.76
C SER A 154 57.45 41.70 -4.40
N THR A 155 58.04 41.66 -5.59
CA THR A 155 58.47 42.82 -6.38
C THR A 155 57.34 43.48 -7.18
N THR A 156 56.18 42.85 -7.30
CA THR A 156 55.06 43.39 -8.08
C THR A 156 54.57 44.74 -7.51
N PRO A 157 54.40 45.77 -8.34
CA PRO A 157 53.83 47.04 -7.91
C PRO A 157 52.41 46.89 -7.36
N ALA A 158 52.10 47.58 -6.26
CA ALA A 158 50.77 47.50 -5.62
C ALA A 158 49.58 47.79 -6.57
N PRO A 159 49.62 48.78 -7.49
CA PRO A 159 48.50 49.05 -8.39
C PRO A 159 48.24 47.91 -9.37
N GLN A 160 49.29 47.23 -9.82
CA GLN A 160 49.15 46.05 -10.67
C GLN A 160 48.47 44.91 -9.90
N ALA A 161 48.87 44.67 -8.65
CA ALA A 161 48.22 43.67 -7.81
C ALA A 161 46.76 44.01 -7.48
N ILE A 162 46.44 45.28 -7.24
CA ILE A 162 45.07 45.75 -7.03
C ILE A 162 44.22 45.52 -8.27
N GLN A 163 44.76 45.78 -9.46
CA GLN A 163 44.08 45.50 -10.73
C GLN A 163 43.77 44.01 -10.89
N GLU A 164 44.73 43.13 -10.58
CA GLU A 164 44.53 41.68 -10.61
C GLU A 164 43.44 41.23 -9.62
N MET A 165 43.42 41.81 -8.40
CA MET A 165 42.38 41.57 -7.40
C MET A 165 40.98 41.98 -7.89
N GLN A 166 40.87 43.12 -8.58
CA GLN A 166 39.60 43.58 -9.15
C GLN A 166 39.13 42.66 -10.28
N GLN A 167 39.99 42.40 -11.28
CA GLN A 167 39.63 41.66 -12.49
C GLN A 167 39.15 40.24 -12.18
N ASN A 168 39.79 39.58 -11.22
CA ASN A 168 39.48 38.20 -10.84
C ASN A 168 38.51 38.11 -9.64
N ASN A 169 38.07 39.25 -9.13
CA ASN A 169 37.21 39.36 -7.95
C ASN A 169 37.78 38.63 -6.71
N PHE A 170 39.06 38.87 -6.41
CA PHE A 170 39.75 38.35 -5.23
C PHE A 170 39.77 39.37 -4.09
N ASP A 171 39.67 38.86 -2.86
CA ASP A 171 39.67 39.67 -1.62
C ASP A 171 41.07 39.73 -0.99
N ALA A 172 41.91 38.77 -1.36
CA ALA A 172 43.33 38.73 -1.07
C ALA A 172 44.06 37.90 -2.13
N ILE A 173 45.36 38.16 -2.25
CA ILE A 173 46.29 37.40 -3.08
C ILE A 173 47.46 36.93 -2.22
N VAL A 174 48.10 35.87 -2.68
CA VAL A 174 49.29 35.32 -2.03
C VAL A 174 50.52 36.01 -2.60
N VAL A 175 51.45 36.38 -1.73
CA VAL A 175 52.70 37.05 -2.12
C VAL A 175 53.87 36.10 -1.90
N GLU A 176 54.67 35.89 -2.92
CA GLU A 176 55.89 35.08 -2.81
C GLU A 176 57.00 35.91 -2.14
N GLY A 177 57.36 35.48 -0.94
CA GLY A 177 58.37 36.09 -0.07
C GLY A 177 59.77 35.51 -0.26
N PRO A 178 60.78 36.13 0.38
CA PRO A 178 62.15 35.62 0.33
C PRO A 178 62.23 34.18 0.85
N GLY A 179 62.97 33.32 0.14
CA GLY A 179 63.23 31.94 0.56
C GLY A 179 62.04 30.97 0.42
N GLY A 180 61.06 31.27 -0.45
CA GLY A 180 59.91 30.39 -0.72
C GLY A 180 58.80 30.48 0.33
N SER A 181 58.84 31.49 1.21
CA SER A 181 57.77 31.77 2.16
C SER A 181 56.58 32.43 1.47
N HIS A 182 55.36 32.08 1.87
CA HIS A 182 54.15 32.74 1.39
C HIS A 182 53.71 33.83 2.36
N GLY A 183 53.26 34.97 1.82
CA GLY A 183 52.61 36.05 2.55
C GLY A 183 51.24 36.38 1.93
N ILE A 184 50.56 37.37 2.49
CA ILE A 184 49.23 37.78 2.02
C ILE A 184 49.14 39.28 1.83
N PHE A 185 48.59 39.69 0.70
CA PHE A 185 48.19 41.06 0.41
C PHE A 185 46.67 41.12 0.24
N SER A 186 46.01 41.94 1.05
CA SER A 186 44.55 41.98 1.17
C SER A 186 43.99 43.37 0.93
N GLU A 187 42.67 43.49 0.80
CA GLU A 187 41.96 44.78 0.71
C GLU A 187 42.33 45.75 1.85
N ARG A 188 42.60 45.23 3.05
CA ARG A 188 43.04 46.05 4.19
C ARG A 188 44.40 46.71 3.94
N ASP A 189 45.29 46.08 3.18
CA ASP A 189 46.60 46.64 2.87
C ASP A 189 46.50 47.73 1.80
N VAL A 190 45.53 47.60 0.88
CA VAL A 190 45.13 48.66 -0.06
C VAL A 190 44.58 49.87 0.70
N LEU A 191 43.74 49.64 1.70
CA LEU A 191 43.21 50.71 2.55
C LEU A 191 44.31 51.46 3.31
N LYS A 192 45.29 50.74 3.88
CA LYS A 192 46.47 51.35 4.52
C LYS A 192 47.27 52.19 3.52
N LEU A 193 47.45 51.71 2.29
CA LEU A 193 48.16 52.43 1.24
C LEU A 193 47.46 53.78 0.94
N ILE A 194 46.14 53.77 0.76
CA ILE A 194 45.33 54.98 0.52
C ILE A 194 45.43 55.96 1.69
N GLY A 195 45.32 55.48 2.94
CA GLY A 195 45.35 56.35 4.13
C GLY A 195 46.74 56.93 4.46
N SER A 196 47.82 56.26 4.03
CA SER A 196 49.20 56.68 4.30
C SER A 196 49.68 57.83 3.41
N GLY A 197 49.07 58.02 2.24
CA GLY A 197 49.52 59.00 1.24
C GLY A 197 50.95 58.78 0.72
N GLN A 198 51.55 57.62 0.99
CA GLN A 198 52.92 57.30 0.57
C GLN A 198 53.00 56.98 -0.93
N PRO A 199 54.17 57.19 -1.58
CA PRO A 199 54.37 56.79 -2.97
C PRO A 199 54.17 55.28 -3.13
N VAL A 200 53.68 54.89 -4.31
CA VAL A 200 53.38 53.52 -4.67
C VAL A 200 54.58 52.59 -4.36
N SER A 201 54.32 51.58 -3.53
CA SER A 201 55.30 50.57 -3.11
C SER A 201 55.03 49.23 -3.81
N THR A 202 55.90 48.24 -3.56
CA THR A 202 55.68 46.85 -4.00
C THR A 202 54.85 46.09 -2.98
N ILE A 203 54.10 45.09 -3.42
CA ILE A 203 53.25 44.28 -2.53
C ILE A 203 54.04 43.56 -1.44
N GLY A 204 55.31 43.20 -1.68
CA GLY A 204 56.14 42.56 -0.67
C GLY A 204 56.42 43.42 0.57
N LYS A 205 56.39 44.75 0.44
CA LYS A 205 56.55 45.66 1.58
C LYS A 205 55.25 45.89 2.35
N LEU A 206 54.11 45.63 1.71
CA LEU A 206 52.77 45.86 2.27
C LEU A 206 52.15 44.56 2.81
N ALA A 207 52.51 43.43 2.24
CA ALA A 207 51.99 42.11 2.59
C ALA A 207 52.42 41.70 4.00
N THR A 208 51.57 40.88 4.63
CA THR A 208 51.86 40.27 5.93
C THR A 208 52.50 38.90 5.72
N PHE A 209 53.62 38.65 6.39
CA PHE A 209 54.34 37.38 6.38
C PHE A 209 54.49 36.82 7.81
N PRO A 210 54.41 35.50 8.03
CA PRO A 210 54.04 34.46 7.06
C PRO A 210 52.51 34.34 6.85
N LEU A 211 52.09 33.71 5.75
CA LEU A 211 50.71 33.30 5.52
C LEU A 211 50.33 32.18 6.49
N ILE A 212 49.40 32.48 7.40
CA ILE A 212 48.84 31.49 8.32
C ILE A 212 48.01 30.49 7.51
N SER A 213 48.31 29.21 7.66
CA SER A 213 47.72 28.13 6.86
C SER A 213 47.22 26.98 7.73
N VAL A 214 46.24 26.24 7.23
CA VAL A 214 45.70 25.02 7.84
C VAL A 214 45.76 23.85 6.87
N PRO A 215 45.98 22.60 7.33
CA PRO A 215 45.92 21.42 6.48
C PRO A 215 44.55 21.28 5.78
N ALA A 216 44.54 20.78 4.54
CA ALA A 216 43.31 20.51 3.80
C ALA A 216 42.37 19.50 4.51
N SER A 217 42.95 18.62 5.33
CA SER A 217 42.26 17.64 6.18
C SER A 217 41.73 18.20 7.50
N SER A 218 42.06 19.44 7.86
CA SER A 218 41.52 20.08 9.07
C SER A 218 40.03 20.33 8.93
N SER A 219 39.31 20.27 10.04
CA SER A 219 37.89 20.65 10.05
C SER A 219 37.72 22.15 9.82
N LEU A 220 36.57 22.54 9.27
CA LEU A 220 36.18 23.95 9.17
C LEU A 220 36.14 24.62 10.56
N TYR A 221 35.97 23.83 11.63
CA TYR A 221 36.00 24.32 13.01
C TYR A 221 37.37 24.83 13.39
N GLN A 222 38.39 24.04 13.06
CA GLN A 222 39.78 24.44 13.26
C GLN A 222 40.12 25.67 12.40
N ALA A 223 39.65 25.73 11.15
CA ALA A 223 39.83 26.92 10.31
C ALA A 223 39.17 28.17 10.94
N ARG A 224 37.92 28.07 11.40
CA ARG A 224 37.25 29.15 12.14
C ARG A 224 38.03 29.59 13.37
N LYS A 225 38.49 28.63 14.18
CA LYS A 225 39.29 28.92 15.36
C LYS A 225 40.55 29.72 15.00
N GLN A 226 41.24 29.33 13.92
CA GLN A 226 42.42 30.06 13.43
C GLN A 226 42.09 31.48 12.94
N PHE A 227 40.94 31.69 12.28
CA PHE A 227 40.50 33.05 11.91
C PHE A 227 40.30 33.95 13.14
N ILE A 228 39.67 33.41 14.19
CA ILE A 228 39.37 34.16 15.43
C ILE A 228 40.64 34.43 16.23
N GLU A 229 41.46 33.39 16.50
CA GLU A 229 42.65 33.49 17.35
C GLU A 229 43.72 34.43 16.77
N ASN A 230 43.88 34.42 15.45
CA ASN A 230 44.88 35.26 14.78
C ASN A 230 44.30 36.60 14.29
N ASN A 231 43.00 36.85 14.49
CA ASN A 231 42.29 38.04 14.00
C ASN A 231 42.52 38.29 12.50
N ILE A 232 42.38 37.23 11.70
CA ILE A 232 42.56 37.23 10.24
C ILE A 232 41.25 36.88 9.54
N ARG A 233 41.18 37.19 8.24
CA ARG A 233 40.01 36.90 7.39
C ARG A 233 40.30 35.94 6.25
N HIS A 234 41.56 35.59 6.05
CA HIS A 234 42.03 34.66 5.03
C HIS A 234 43.01 33.65 5.65
N LEU A 235 42.89 32.39 5.25
CA LEU A 235 43.77 31.30 5.65
C LEU A 235 44.28 30.58 4.42
N GLY A 236 45.58 30.30 4.38
CA GLY A 236 46.14 29.36 3.41
C GLY A 236 45.66 27.94 3.69
N VAL A 237 45.55 27.13 2.66
CA VAL A 237 45.27 25.70 2.76
C VAL A 237 46.50 24.95 2.29
N SER A 238 47.10 24.16 3.17
CA SER A 238 48.30 23.38 2.86
C SER A 238 47.97 21.91 2.58
N GLY A 239 48.71 21.32 1.65
CA GLY A 239 48.75 19.87 1.44
C GLY A 239 49.57 19.17 2.51
N ASP A 240 49.59 17.83 2.45
CA ASP A 240 50.36 17.00 3.39
C ASP A 240 51.89 17.16 3.21
N ASP A 241 52.32 17.64 2.05
CA ASP A 241 53.70 17.97 1.68
C ASP A 241 54.10 19.42 2.00
N GLY A 242 53.17 20.22 2.54
CA GLY A 242 53.39 21.64 2.83
C GLY A 242 53.21 22.57 1.63
N GLU A 243 52.80 22.08 0.46
CA GLU A 243 52.45 22.91 -0.69
C GLU A 243 51.17 23.72 -0.39
N LEU A 244 51.12 24.97 -0.87
CA LEU A 244 49.92 25.79 -0.76
C LEU A 244 48.90 25.39 -1.83
N LEU A 245 47.86 24.67 -1.43
CA LEU A 245 46.79 24.19 -2.30
C LEU A 245 45.72 25.25 -2.59
N GLY A 246 45.47 26.15 -1.63
CA GLY A 246 44.29 27.01 -1.65
C GLY A 246 44.37 28.22 -0.71
N LEU A 247 43.41 29.12 -0.85
CA LEU A 247 43.11 30.19 0.11
C LEU A 247 41.62 30.13 0.43
N ILE A 248 41.25 30.18 1.70
CA ILE A 248 39.86 30.27 2.16
C ILE A 248 39.61 31.56 2.92
N SER A 249 38.38 32.07 2.81
CA SER A 249 37.87 33.24 3.53
C SER A 249 36.62 32.91 4.34
N TYR A 250 36.14 33.87 5.12
CA TYR A 250 34.84 33.78 5.79
C TYR A 250 33.67 33.57 4.81
N ALA A 251 33.73 34.16 3.62
CA ALA A 251 32.67 34.04 2.62
C ALA A 251 32.56 32.60 2.08
N ASP A 252 33.69 31.92 1.93
CA ASP A 252 33.73 30.53 1.46
C ASP A 252 33.10 29.57 2.49
N ILE A 253 33.32 29.82 3.78
CA ILE A 253 32.67 29.08 4.87
C ILE A 253 31.14 29.26 4.80
N LEU A 254 30.65 30.49 4.64
CA LEU A 254 29.21 30.78 4.58
C LEU A 254 28.51 30.17 3.37
N ALA A 255 29.16 30.18 2.20
CA ALA A 255 28.56 29.70 0.96
C ALA A 255 28.19 28.21 0.97
N ASN A 256 28.80 27.41 1.86
CA ASN A 256 28.64 25.95 1.87
C ASN A 256 27.79 25.41 3.03
N ILE A 257 27.36 26.24 3.99
CA ILE A 257 26.62 25.77 5.18
C ILE A 257 25.12 25.53 4.91
N GLU A 258 24.48 26.27 4.00
CA GLU A 258 23.01 26.21 3.82
C GLU A 258 22.54 25.41 2.59
N GLY A 259 23.36 25.29 1.54
CA GLY A 259 22.94 24.73 0.25
C GLY A 259 22.66 23.23 0.28
N GLU A 260 23.37 22.46 1.10
CA GLU A 260 23.21 21.00 1.16
C GLU A 260 22.19 20.54 2.22
N TYR A 261 21.99 21.31 3.30
CA TYR A 261 20.98 21.00 4.31
C TYR A 261 19.55 21.02 3.74
N ILE A 262 19.24 22.01 2.90
CA ILE A 262 17.94 22.09 2.21
C ILE A 262 17.75 20.90 1.26
N ARG A 263 18.83 20.41 0.64
CA ARG A 263 18.79 19.24 -0.25
C ARG A 263 18.51 17.95 0.52
N GLU A 264 19.24 17.69 1.60
CA GLU A 264 19.07 16.49 2.43
C GLU A 264 17.68 16.44 3.08
N LEU A 265 17.17 17.57 3.59
CA LEU A 265 15.82 17.64 4.15
C LEU A 265 14.73 17.43 3.09
N GLY A 266 14.93 17.99 1.88
CA GLY A 266 14.02 17.80 0.75
C GLY A 266 13.92 16.34 0.30
N GLU A 267 15.05 15.63 0.26
CA GLU A 267 15.08 14.20 -0.08
C GLU A 267 14.38 13.34 0.97
N ALA A 268 14.63 13.58 2.27
CA ALA A 268 13.98 12.84 3.35
C ALA A 268 12.46 13.06 3.41
N LEU A 269 11.99 14.28 3.15
CA LEU A 269 10.56 14.58 3.07
C LEU A 269 9.89 13.86 1.89
N LYS A 270 10.54 13.87 0.72
CA LYS A 270 10.03 13.17 -0.46
C LYS A 270 9.90 11.67 -0.22
N GLU A 271 10.90 11.05 0.39
CA GLU A 271 10.86 9.62 0.72
C GLU A 271 9.71 9.29 1.69
N ARG A 272 9.49 10.14 2.71
CA ARG A 272 8.38 9.98 3.66
C ARG A 272 7.03 10.04 2.95
N ASP A 273 6.85 11.02 2.07
CA ASP A 273 5.60 11.23 1.35
C ASP A 273 5.31 10.09 0.36
N GLU A 274 6.34 9.54 -0.30
CA GLU A 274 6.22 8.35 -1.13
C GLU A 274 5.78 7.12 -0.32
N ARG A 275 6.38 6.88 0.86
CA ARG A 275 5.97 5.79 1.76
C ARG A 275 4.52 5.94 2.24
N LEU A 276 4.12 7.16 2.60
CA LEU A 276 2.74 7.48 2.99
C LEU A 276 1.76 7.24 1.83
N ALA A 277 2.11 7.64 0.61
CA ALA A 277 1.28 7.43 -0.57
C ALA A 277 1.10 5.94 -0.88
N ILE A 278 2.16 5.14 -0.79
CA ILE A 278 2.10 3.68 -0.98
C ILE A 278 1.21 3.04 0.09
N SER A 279 1.41 3.38 1.36
CA SER A 279 0.59 2.85 2.46
C SER A 279 -0.90 3.16 2.29
N ASN A 280 -1.23 4.42 1.98
CA ASN A 280 -2.61 4.85 1.69
C ASN A 280 -3.21 4.11 0.48
N ARG A 281 -2.41 3.85 -0.56
CA ARG A 281 -2.85 3.07 -1.72
C ARG A 281 -3.17 1.63 -1.35
N HIS A 282 -2.32 0.99 -0.53
CA HIS A 282 -2.56 -0.38 -0.05
C HIS A 282 -3.83 -0.47 0.80
N LEU A 283 -4.04 0.47 1.72
CA LEU A 283 -5.27 0.54 2.53
C LEU A 283 -6.52 0.71 1.65
N ARG A 284 -6.48 1.61 0.67
CA ARG A 284 -7.59 1.79 -0.29
C ARG A 284 -7.86 0.54 -1.13
N LEU A 285 -6.82 -0.15 -1.58
CA LEU A 285 -6.98 -1.40 -2.33
C LEU A 285 -7.62 -2.49 -1.46
N ALA A 286 -7.13 -2.67 -0.22
CA ALA A 286 -7.68 -3.62 0.72
C ALA A 286 -9.16 -3.34 1.05
N ALA A 287 -9.51 -2.07 1.33
CA ALA A 287 -10.89 -1.67 1.54
C ALA A 287 -11.76 -1.94 0.31
N LYS A 288 -11.26 -1.65 -0.89
CA LYS A 288 -11.99 -1.91 -2.13
C LYS A 288 -12.22 -3.40 -2.35
N VAL A 289 -11.23 -4.25 -2.10
CA VAL A 289 -11.37 -5.72 -2.16
C VAL A 289 -12.42 -6.20 -1.15
N PHE A 290 -12.40 -5.67 0.07
CA PHE A 290 -13.39 -6.00 1.09
C PHE A 290 -14.81 -5.64 0.63
N GLU A 291 -14.99 -4.46 0.03
CA GLU A 291 -16.29 -3.97 -0.46
C GLU A 291 -16.78 -4.63 -1.76
N SER A 292 -15.88 -4.97 -2.68
CA SER A 292 -16.23 -5.43 -4.04
C SER A 292 -16.32 -6.94 -4.20
N THR A 293 -16.05 -7.73 -3.17
CA THR A 293 -16.10 -9.19 -3.23
C THR A 293 -17.55 -9.69 -3.17
N PHE A 294 -17.87 -10.71 -3.97
CA PHE A 294 -19.20 -11.35 -3.98
C PHE A 294 -19.43 -12.33 -2.81
N GLU A 295 -18.35 -12.76 -2.15
CA GLU A 295 -18.39 -13.53 -0.92
C GLU A 295 -18.65 -12.60 0.28
N ALA A 296 -19.49 -13.05 1.20
CA ALA A 296 -19.75 -12.35 2.43
C ALA A 296 -18.54 -12.45 3.36
N ILE A 297 -18.12 -11.32 3.90
CA ILE A 297 -17.03 -11.23 4.86
C ILE A 297 -17.56 -10.58 6.12
N PHE A 298 -17.26 -11.17 7.28
CA PHE A 298 -17.41 -10.51 8.57
C PHE A 298 -16.21 -10.75 9.46
N VAL A 299 -15.91 -9.76 10.29
CA VAL A 299 -14.82 -9.81 11.27
C VAL A 299 -15.43 -9.71 12.66
N THR A 300 -14.92 -10.53 13.58
CA THR A 300 -15.29 -10.49 14.99
C THR A 300 -14.07 -10.19 15.87
N ASN A 301 -14.30 -9.72 17.08
CA ASN A 301 -13.28 -9.66 18.13
C ASN A 301 -13.04 -11.03 18.78
N ALA A 302 -12.12 -11.10 19.76
CA ALA A 302 -11.83 -12.31 20.52
C ALA A 302 -13.06 -12.93 21.23
N ASP A 303 -14.03 -12.11 21.64
CA ASP A 303 -15.30 -12.53 22.26
C ASP A 303 -16.39 -12.96 21.25
N GLN A 304 -16.03 -13.02 19.96
CA GLN A 304 -16.90 -13.37 18.83
C GLN A 304 -18.03 -12.38 18.59
N LEU A 305 -17.86 -11.11 18.98
CA LEU A 305 -18.77 -10.02 18.62
C LEU A 305 -18.36 -9.46 17.26
N ILE A 306 -19.32 -9.32 16.34
CA ILE A 306 -19.09 -8.80 14.99
C ILE A 306 -18.68 -7.32 15.08
N GLU A 307 -17.52 -7.00 14.53
CA GLU A 307 -17.00 -5.64 14.46
C GLU A 307 -17.26 -5.02 13.08
N SER A 308 -17.21 -5.83 12.02
CA SER A 308 -17.43 -5.36 10.65
C SER A 308 -18.03 -6.43 9.76
N VAL A 309 -18.77 -5.99 8.74
CA VAL A 309 -19.32 -6.82 7.67
C VAL A 309 -19.16 -6.10 6.33
N ASN A 310 -18.97 -6.83 5.23
CA ASN A 310 -18.95 -6.25 3.90
C ASN A 310 -20.34 -6.18 3.25
N PRO A 311 -20.52 -5.48 2.11
CA PRO A 311 -21.82 -5.40 1.44
C PRO A 311 -22.40 -6.75 1.02
N ALA A 312 -21.57 -7.73 0.65
CA ALA A 312 -22.02 -9.07 0.28
C ALA A 312 -22.67 -9.82 1.46
N PHE A 313 -22.18 -9.62 2.69
CA PHE A 313 -22.85 -10.13 3.89
C PHE A 313 -24.30 -9.65 3.97
N THR A 314 -24.53 -8.37 3.75
CA THR A 314 -25.88 -7.78 3.77
C THR A 314 -26.75 -8.35 2.65
N MET A 315 -26.20 -8.47 1.44
CA MET A 315 -26.93 -9.03 0.29
C MET A 315 -27.33 -10.49 0.52
N ILE A 316 -26.45 -11.32 1.09
CA ILE A 316 -26.72 -12.74 1.30
C ILE A 316 -27.63 -12.95 2.53
N THR A 317 -27.34 -12.31 3.67
CA THR A 317 -28.08 -12.61 4.90
C THR A 317 -29.38 -11.82 5.05
N GLY A 318 -29.51 -10.69 4.33
CA GLY A 318 -30.60 -9.72 4.47
C GLY A 318 -30.48 -8.82 5.70
N TYR A 319 -29.48 -9.01 6.56
CA TYR A 319 -29.23 -8.16 7.72
C TYR A 319 -28.36 -6.96 7.37
N GLN A 320 -28.75 -5.78 7.83
CA GLN A 320 -27.94 -4.58 7.69
C GLN A 320 -26.79 -4.58 8.69
N ALA A 321 -25.67 -3.92 8.36
CA ALA A 321 -24.49 -3.85 9.21
C ALA A 321 -24.81 -3.38 10.65
N HIS A 322 -25.63 -2.34 10.80
CA HIS A 322 -26.02 -1.82 12.12
C HIS A 322 -26.88 -2.79 12.94
N GLU A 323 -27.51 -3.80 12.32
CA GLU A 323 -28.31 -4.80 13.01
C GLU A 323 -27.44 -5.93 13.60
N VAL A 324 -26.23 -6.12 13.08
CA VAL A 324 -25.34 -7.26 13.42
C VAL A 324 -24.06 -6.84 14.14
N ILE A 325 -23.57 -5.62 13.95
CA ILE A 325 -22.41 -5.11 14.68
C ILE A 325 -22.68 -5.16 16.18
N GLY A 326 -21.71 -5.69 16.94
CA GLY A 326 -21.80 -5.92 18.38
C GLY A 326 -22.56 -7.19 18.79
N LYS A 327 -23.06 -8.00 17.86
CA LYS A 327 -23.75 -9.26 18.14
C LYS A 327 -22.89 -10.47 17.78
N LYS A 328 -23.25 -11.64 18.33
CA LYS A 328 -22.63 -12.92 17.97
C LYS A 328 -23.21 -13.46 16.66
N PRO A 329 -22.42 -14.18 15.82
CA PRO A 329 -22.89 -14.81 14.58
C PRO A 329 -24.06 -15.79 14.76
N ALA A 330 -24.32 -16.25 15.99
CA ALA A 330 -25.47 -17.11 16.33
C ALA A 330 -26.83 -16.51 15.93
N ILE A 331 -26.93 -15.21 15.67
CA ILE A 331 -28.14 -14.59 15.09
C ILE A 331 -28.54 -15.22 13.74
N LEU A 332 -27.58 -15.78 13.00
CA LEU A 332 -27.81 -16.46 11.72
C LEU A 332 -28.22 -17.93 11.88
N ALA A 333 -28.22 -18.49 13.10
CA ALA A 333 -28.39 -19.93 13.28
C ALA A 333 -29.78 -20.43 12.85
N SER A 334 -29.79 -21.49 12.02
CA SER A 334 -31.04 -22.15 11.58
C SER A 334 -31.63 -23.11 12.62
N GLY A 335 -30.80 -23.61 13.54
CA GLY A 335 -31.16 -24.69 14.47
C GLY A 335 -31.06 -26.10 13.88
N LYS A 336 -30.58 -26.27 12.63
CA LYS A 336 -30.35 -27.59 12.03
C LYS A 336 -29.10 -28.31 12.52
N HIS A 337 -28.15 -27.57 13.09
CA HIS A 337 -26.93 -28.12 13.69
C HIS A 337 -27.07 -28.17 15.21
N ASP A 338 -26.57 -29.24 15.81
CA ASP A 338 -26.60 -29.45 17.26
C ASP A 338 -25.47 -28.69 17.99
N SER A 339 -25.48 -28.70 19.32
CA SER A 339 -24.44 -28.04 20.11
C SER A 339 -23.06 -28.68 19.93
N ALA A 340 -23.00 -30.01 19.71
CA ALA A 340 -21.76 -30.75 19.51
C ALA A 340 -21.01 -30.27 18.25
N PHE A 341 -21.74 -29.97 17.18
CA PHE A 341 -21.18 -29.37 15.96
C PHE A 341 -20.45 -28.06 16.25
N TYR A 342 -21.11 -27.09 16.91
CA TYR A 342 -20.51 -25.79 17.20
C TYR A 342 -19.35 -25.88 18.21
N GLU A 343 -19.42 -26.79 19.17
CA GLU A 343 -18.29 -27.06 20.07
C GLU A 343 -17.07 -27.58 19.32
N SER A 344 -17.26 -28.49 18.36
CA SER A 344 -16.15 -29.01 17.54
C SER A 344 -15.49 -27.91 16.70
N MET A 345 -16.30 -27.02 16.12
CA MET A 345 -15.82 -25.85 15.37
C MET A 345 -15.01 -24.92 16.26
N HIS A 346 -15.52 -24.56 17.45
CA HIS A 346 -14.80 -23.69 18.37
C HIS A 346 -13.47 -24.30 18.85
N LYS A 347 -13.44 -25.62 19.11
CA LYS A 347 -12.19 -26.33 19.46
C LYS A 347 -11.17 -26.28 18.32
N ALA A 348 -11.59 -26.50 17.08
CA ALA A 348 -10.71 -26.41 15.91
C ALA A 348 -10.13 -24.99 15.74
N LEU A 349 -10.96 -23.96 15.91
CA LEU A 349 -10.52 -22.56 15.87
C LEU A 349 -9.55 -22.21 16.98
N ALA A 350 -9.75 -22.73 18.20
CA ALA A 350 -8.84 -22.50 19.33
C ALA A 350 -7.49 -23.20 19.15
N LEU A 351 -7.47 -24.42 18.60
CA LEU A 351 -6.26 -25.23 18.49
C LEU A 351 -5.43 -24.91 17.23
N VAL A 352 -6.09 -24.82 16.08
CA VAL A 352 -5.44 -24.70 14.76
C VAL A 352 -5.50 -23.26 14.24
N GLY A 353 -6.44 -22.45 14.73
CA GLY A 353 -6.67 -21.09 14.22
C GLY A 353 -7.42 -21.04 12.89
N HIS A 354 -7.94 -22.17 12.42
CA HIS A 354 -8.63 -22.30 11.13
C HIS A 354 -9.76 -23.31 11.22
N TRP A 355 -10.88 -23.01 10.58
CA TRP A 355 -11.98 -23.95 10.36
C TRP A 355 -12.69 -23.66 9.05
N GLN A 356 -13.18 -24.70 8.39
CA GLN A 356 -13.99 -24.58 7.17
C GLN A 356 -15.07 -25.65 7.13
N GLY A 357 -16.21 -25.34 6.53
CA GLY A 357 -17.28 -26.32 6.33
C GLY A 357 -18.62 -25.72 5.92
N GLU A 358 -19.63 -26.58 5.90
CA GLU A 358 -21.00 -26.22 5.58
C GLU A 358 -21.80 -25.86 6.85
N ILE A 359 -22.49 -24.73 6.80
CA ILE A 359 -23.41 -24.31 7.86
C ILE A 359 -24.79 -24.03 7.26
N TRP A 360 -25.83 -24.57 7.89
CA TRP A 360 -27.20 -24.21 7.61
C TRP A 360 -27.58 -22.99 8.44
N ASN A 361 -27.85 -21.88 7.79
CA ASN A 361 -28.21 -20.61 8.43
C ASN A 361 -29.59 -20.14 7.98
N ARG A 362 -30.06 -19.09 8.64
CA ARG A 362 -31.34 -18.45 8.39
C ARG A 362 -31.12 -16.98 8.05
N ARG A 363 -31.71 -16.54 6.95
CA ARG A 363 -31.74 -15.13 6.56
C ARG A 363 -32.69 -14.34 7.47
N ARG A 364 -32.63 -13.01 7.37
CA ARG A 364 -33.52 -12.09 8.12
C ARG A 364 -35.01 -12.32 7.86
N ASP A 365 -35.38 -12.75 6.66
CA ASP A 365 -36.76 -13.06 6.27
C ASP A 365 -37.24 -14.46 6.73
N GLY A 366 -36.35 -15.26 7.32
CA GLY A 366 -36.64 -16.61 7.79
C GLY A 366 -36.26 -17.74 6.83
N GLU A 367 -35.84 -17.43 5.60
CA GLU A 367 -35.40 -18.45 4.64
C GLU A 367 -34.17 -19.21 5.17
N ILE A 368 -34.22 -20.55 5.11
CA ILE A 368 -33.07 -21.38 5.44
C ILE A 368 -32.20 -21.55 4.20
N TYR A 369 -30.92 -21.26 4.34
CA TYR A 369 -29.93 -21.38 3.28
C TYR A 369 -28.71 -22.15 3.78
N VAL A 370 -27.94 -22.71 2.86
CA VAL A 370 -26.67 -23.39 3.15
C VAL A 370 -25.51 -22.53 2.67
N GLN A 371 -24.55 -22.31 3.56
CA GLN A 371 -23.33 -21.59 3.26
C GLN A 371 -22.11 -22.49 3.36
N TRP A 372 -21.16 -22.28 2.46
CA TRP A 372 -19.79 -22.73 2.65
C TRP A 372 -19.00 -21.59 3.31
N ILE A 373 -18.40 -21.84 4.46
CA ILE A 373 -17.74 -20.82 5.27
C ILE A 373 -16.33 -21.25 5.66
N THR A 374 -15.41 -20.30 5.62
CA THR A 374 -14.04 -20.42 6.13
C THR A 374 -13.83 -19.37 7.22
N ILE A 375 -13.26 -19.78 8.36
CA ILE A 375 -13.01 -18.92 9.51
C ILE A 375 -11.53 -19.03 9.89
N ASN A 376 -10.85 -17.90 9.98
CA ASN A 376 -9.44 -17.80 10.37
C ASN A 376 -9.29 -16.92 11.61
N ALA A 377 -8.47 -17.37 12.56
CA ALA A 377 -8.07 -16.59 13.72
C ALA A 377 -6.88 -15.68 13.36
N VAL A 378 -6.99 -14.40 13.66
CA VAL A 378 -5.92 -13.41 13.55
C VAL A 378 -5.33 -13.21 14.93
N LYS A 379 -4.01 -13.24 15.04
CA LYS A 379 -3.28 -13.09 16.30
C LYS A 379 -2.56 -11.74 16.37
N ASN A 380 -2.47 -11.19 17.58
CA ASN A 380 -1.66 -10.01 17.86
C ASN A 380 -0.17 -10.37 18.00
N ASP A 381 0.69 -9.36 18.21
CA ASP A 381 2.14 -9.54 18.38
C ASP A 381 2.52 -10.40 19.60
N ALA A 382 1.60 -10.55 20.58
CA ALA A 382 1.76 -11.41 21.75
C ALA A 382 1.36 -12.88 21.48
N GLY A 383 0.87 -13.20 20.27
CA GLY A 383 0.41 -14.54 19.89
C GLY A 383 -1.00 -14.89 20.37
N GLU A 384 -1.72 -13.94 20.97
CA GLU A 384 -3.10 -14.09 21.41
C GLU A 384 -4.06 -13.78 20.26
N VAL A 385 -5.21 -14.47 20.21
CA VAL A 385 -6.23 -14.21 19.19
C VAL A 385 -6.83 -12.82 19.41
N SER A 386 -6.72 -11.95 18.42
CA SER A 386 -7.34 -10.62 18.44
C SER A 386 -8.71 -10.64 17.77
N ASN A 387 -8.82 -11.37 16.65
CA ASN A 387 -10.00 -11.35 15.79
C ASN A 387 -10.23 -12.70 15.12
N TYR A 388 -11.47 -12.93 14.67
CA TYR A 388 -11.76 -13.97 13.69
C TYR A 388 -12.30 -13.33 12.41
N VAL A 389 -11.75 -13.75 11.27
CA VAL A 389 -12.20 -13.34 9.93
C VAL A 389 -12.93 -14.52 9.31
N ALA A 390 -14.20 -14.33 9.01
CA ALA A 390 -15.04 -15.32 8.35
C ALA A 390 -15.42 -14.86 6.95
N VAL A 391 -15.25 -15.76 5.98
CA VAL A 391 -15.63 -15.57 4.58
C VAL A 391 -16.59 -16.69 4.21
N PHE A 392 -17.75 -16.36 3.63
CA PHE A 392 -18.71 -17.37 3.22
C PHE A 392 -19.42 -17.03 1.91
N SER A 393 -19.85 -18.09 1.23
CA SER A 393 -20.68 -18.02 0.03
C SER A 393 -21.96 -18.84 0.22
N ASP A 394 -23.03 -18.38 -0.40
CA ASP A 394 -24.30 -19.11 -0.47
C ASP A 394 -24.20 -20.20 -1.53
N ILE A 395 -24.31 -21.46 -1.12
CA ILE A 395 -24.24 -22.62 -2.02
C ILE A 395 -25.60 -23.29 -2.22
N THR A 396 -26.69 -22.65 -1.80
CA THR A 396 -28.05 -23.22 -1.82
C THR A 396 -28.49 -23.61 -3.22
N HIS A 397 -28.31 -22.71 -4.20
CA HIS A 397 -28.62 -23.02 -5.60
C HIS A 397 -27.76 -24.14 -6.17
N ARG A 398 -26.47 -24.19 -5.80
CA ARG A 398 -25.56 -25.24 -6.24
C ARG A 398 -26.02 -26.60 -5.70
N LYS A 399 -26.31 -26.70 -4.40
CA LYS A 399 -26.82 -27.94 -3.80
C LYS A 399 -28.17 -28.35 -4.37
N ALA A 400 -29.11 -27.42 -4.54
CA ALA A 400 -30.39 -27.72 -5.16
C ALA A 400 -30.23 -28.21 -6.61
N ALA A 401 -29.27 -27.67 -7.36
CA ALA A 401 -28.95 -28.13 -8.70
C ALA A 401 -28.32 -29.53 -8.69
N GLU A 402 -27.38 -29.79 -7.78
CA GLU A 402 -26.77 -31.12 -7.58
C GLU A 402 -27.82 -32.17 -7.20
N GLU A 403 -28.72 -31.88 -6.25
CA GLU A 403 -29.82 -32.75 -5.87
C GLU A 403 -30.78 -32.98 -7.05
N ARG A 404 -31.10 -31.94 -7.82
CA ARG A 404 -31.95 -32.06 -9.01
C ARG A 404 -31.29 -32.91 -10.09
N LEU A 405 -30.00 -32.73 -10.34
CA LEU A 405 -29.25 -33.54 -11.29
C LEU A 405 -29.19 -35.00 -10.84
N SER A 406 -28.95 -35.25 -9.55
CA SER A 406 -28.99 -36.59 -8.96
C SER A 406 -30.36 -37.23 -9.13
N PHE A 407 -31.44 -36.49 -8.84
CA PHE A 407 -32.80 -36.96 -9.06
C PHE A 407 -33.07 -37.31 -10.53
N LEU A 408 -32.71 -36.43 -11.47
CA LEU A 408 -32.88 -36.66 -12.91
C LEU A 408 -32.03 -37.81 -13.46
N ALA A 409 -30.86 -38.06 -12.86
CA ALA A 409 -30.01 -39.19 -13.23
C ALA A 409 -30.58 -40.54 -12.75
N GLN A 410 -31.45 -40.54 -11.74
CA GLN A 410 -31.97 -41.74 -11.07
C GLN A 410 -33.47 -41.98 -11.26
N HIS A 411 -34.21 -41.03 -11.85
CA HIS A 411 -35.66 -41.12 -12.05
C HIS A 411 -36.05 -40.82 -13.49
N ASP A 412 -37.13 -41.45 -13.96
CA ASP A 412 -37.75 -41.19 -15.25
C ASP A 412 -38.38 -39.78 -15.26
N ALA A 413 -38.07 -39.00 -16.29
CA ALA A 413 -38.48 -37.60 -16.36
C ALA A 413 -40.01 -37.41 -16.48
N LEU A 414 -40.72 -38.38 -17.04
CA LEU A 414 -42.17 -38.30 -17.25
C LEU A 414 -42.97 -38.77 -16.04
N THR A 415 -42.64 -39.96 -15.52
CA THR A 415 -43.40 -40.64 -14.45
C THR A 415 -42.87 -40.34 -13.06
N ARG A 416 -41.63 -39.82 -12.94
CA ARG A 416 -40.88 -39.61 -11.69
C ARG A 416 -40.60 -40.90 -10.90
N LEU A 417 -40.86 -42.07 -11.48
CA LEU A 417 -40.46 -43.34 -10.91
C LEU A 417 -38.94 -43.50 -11.03
N PRO A 418 -38.30 -44.32 -10.17
CA PRO A 418 -36.97 -44.87 -10.42
C PRO A 418 -36.75 -45.26 -11.89
N ASN A 419 -35.62 -44.85 -12.46
CA ASN A 419 -35.19 -45.30 -13.77
C ASN A 419 -34.38 -46.60 -13.66
N ARG A 420 -33.86 -47.08 -14.79
CA ARG A 420 -33.02 -48.27 -14.85
C ARG A 420 -31.85 -48.24 -13.85
N VAL A 421 -31.14 -47.12 -13.75
CA VAL A 421 -29.96 -46.98 -12.87
C VAL A 421 -30.33 -47.17 -11.40
N LEU A 422 -31.40 -46.53 -10.95
CA LEU A 422 -31.85 -46.65 -9.55
C LEU A 422 -32.46 -48.02 -9.26
N LEU A 423 -33.14 -48.63 -10.23
CA LEU A 423 -33.67 -50.00 -10.09
C LEU A 423 -32.52 -51.01 -9.91
N GLU A 424 -31.50 -50.96 -10.76
CA GLU A 424 -30.36 -51.89 -10.70
C GLU A 424 -29.61 -51.76 -9.36
N ASP A 425 -29.40 -50.54 -8.86
CA ASP A 425 -28.81 -50.30 -7.53
C ASP A 425 -29.66 -50.94 -6.41
N ARG A 426 -30.97 -50.70 -6.43
CA ARG A 426 -31.88 -51.27 -5.42
C ARG A 426 -31.95 -52.79 -5.51
N LEU A 427 -32.00 -53.35 -6.71
CA LEU A 427 -32.03 -54.80 -6.92
C LEU A 427 -30.73 -55.45 -6.43
N LEU A 428 -29.57 -54.85 -6.71
CA LEU A 428 -28.28 -55.33 -6.20
C LEU A 428 -28.23 -55.35 -4.67
N ARG A 429 -28.73 -54.29 -4.03
CA ARG A 429 -28.83 -54.18 -2.57
C ARG A 429 -29.82 -55.20 -1.99
N ALA A 430 -30.98 -55.37 -2.64
CA ALA A 430 -32.01 -56.31 -2.23
C ALA A 430 -31.52 -57.77 -2.33
N ILE A 431 -30.83 -58.15 -3.41
CA ILE A 431 -30.19 -59.47 -3.56
C ILE A 431 -29.19 -59.71 -2.42
N SER A 432 -28.33 -58.73 -2.15
CA SER A 432 -27.32 -58.82 -1.08
C SER A 432 -27.95 -58.94 0.32
N HIS A 433 -29.13 -58.34 0.53
CA HIS A 433 -29.90 -58.48 1.76
C HIS A 433 -30.58 -59.86 1.85
N ALA A 434 -31.28 -60.25 0.79
CA ALA A 434 -31.97 -61.52 0.66
C ALA A 434 -31.04 -62.72 0.85
N GLN A 435 -29.83 -62.67 0.26
CA GLN A 435 -28.81 -63.71 0.43
C GLN A 435 -28.35 -63.85 1.88
N ARG A 436 -28.18 -62.74 2.62
CA ARG A 436 -27.74 -62.77 4.02
C ARG A 436 -28.82 -63.28 4.97
N ASN A 437 -30.08 -62.99 4.66
CA ASN A 437 -31.22 -63.30 5.53
C ASN A 437 -32.02 -64.53 5.07
N ASN A 438 -31.59 -65.20 3.99
CA ASN A 438 -32.30 -66.30 3.35
C ASN A 438 -33.77 -65.96 3.01
N GLN A 439 -33.98 -64.75 2.49
CA GLN A 439 -35.27 -64.25 2.02
C GLN A 439 -35.38 -64.37 0.50
N LYS A 440 -36.61 -64.30 -0.01
CA LYS A 440 -36.88 -64.24 -1.45
C LYS A 440 -37.25 -62.82 -1.88
N LEU A 441 -37.05 -62.53 -3.15
CA LEU A 441 -37.56 -61.33 -3.81
C LEU A 441 -38.13 -61.69 -5.17
N ALA A 442 -38.98 -60.83 -5.72
CA ALA A 442 -39.57 -61.01 -7.05
C ALA A 442 -39.30 -59.78 -7.90
N VAL A 443 -38.91 -60.02 -9.15
CA VAL A 443 -38.85 -59.00 -10.20
C VAL A 443 -40.03 -59.23 -11.13
N ILE A 444 -40.88 -58.21 -11.25
CA ILE A 444 -42.06 -58.24 -12.10
C ILE A 444 -41.83 -57.27 -13.25
N PHE A 445 -41.71 -57.79 -14.47
CA PHE A 445 -41.59 -57.00 -15.70
C PHE A 445 -42.96 -56.84 -16.35
N LEU A 446 -43.31 -55.62 -16.75
CA LEU A 446 -44.61 -55.27 -17.30
C LEU A 446 -44.46 -54.45 -18.58
N ASP A 447 -45.21 -54.83 -19.60
CA ASP A 447 -45.33 -54.09 -20.87
C ASP A 447 -46.80 -53.76 -21.15
N LEU A 448 -47.09 -52.55 -21.65
CA LEU A 448 -48.45 -52.16 -21.99
C LEU A 448 -48.84 -52.68 -23.38
N VAL A 449 -49.92 -53.45 -23.43
CA VAL A 449 -50.46 -53.94 -24.69
C VAL A 449 -51.08 -52.78 -25.47
N ASP A 450 -50.73 -52.68 -26.75
CA ASP A 450 -51.25 -51.68 -27.69
C ASP A 450 -50.97 -50.21 -27.34
N PHE A 451 -49.97 -49.91 -26.50
CA PHE A 451 -49.58 -48.52 -26.20
C PHE A 451 -49.25 -47.71 -27.47
N LYS A 452 -48.59 -48.35 -28.45
CA LYS A 452 -48.34 -47.73 -29.75
C LYS A 452 -49.62 -47.27 -30.47
N LYS A 453 -50.71 -48.05 -30.41
CA LYS A 453 -52.00 -47.67 -31.00
C LYS A 453 -52.60 -46.44 -30.31
N VAL A 454 -52.39 -46.30 -28.99
CA VAL A 454 -52.80 -45.11 -28.25
C VAL A 454 -52.04 -43.89 -28.74
N ASN A 455 -50.71 -43.96 -28.88
CA ASN A 455 -49.91 -42.88 -29.44
C ASN A 455 -50.33 -42.52 -30.87
N ASP A 456 -50.56 -43.51 -31.72
CA ASP A 456 -50.94 -43.30 -33.12
C ASP A 456 -52.35 -42.70 -33.26
N SER A 457 -53.27 -42.99 -32.31
CA SER A 457 -54.68 -42.56 -32.38
C SER A 457 -54.98 -41.26 -31.62
N PHE A 458 -54.26 -40.99 -30.53
CA PHE A 458 -54.50 -39.86 -29.62
C PHE A 458 -53.30 -38.92 -29.49
N GLY A 459 -52.19 -39.22 -30.16
CA GLY A 459 -50.96 -38.44 -30.10
C GLY A 459 -50.10 -38.76 -28.88
N HIS A 460 -48.84 -38.33 -28.94
CA HIS A 460 -47.85 -38.58 -27.89
C HIS A 460 -48.21 -37.95 -26.54
N HIS A 461 -48.91 -36.81 -26.53
CA HIS A 461 -49.33 -36.18 -25.27
C HIS A 461 -50.31 -37.05 -24.47
N ALA A 462 -51.27 -37.68 -25.15
CA ALA A 462 -52.21 -38.60 -24.51
C ALA A 462 -51.50 -39.89 -24.05
N GLY A 463 -50.51 -40.37 -24.81
CA GLY A 463 -49.65 -41.48 -24.38
C GLY A 463 -48.83 -41.16 -23.13
N ASP A 464 -48.27 -39.95 -23.05
CA ASP A 464 -47.54 -39.49 -21.87
C ASP A 464 -48.44 -39.42 -20.63
N GLN A 465 -49.66 -38.89 -20.78
CA GLN A 465 -50.68 -38.90 -19.71
C GLN A 465 -51.04 -40.31 -19.27
N LEU A 466 -51.20 -41.24 -20.22
CA LEU A 466 -51.48 -42.64 -19.93
C LEU A 466 -50.36 -43.26 -19.09
N LEU A 467 -49.09 -43.05 -19.46
CA LEU A 467 -47.94 -43.56 -18.73
C LEU A 467 -47.87 -43.02 -17.30
N GLN A 468 -48.23 -41.75 -17.08
CA GLN A 468 -48.33 -41.16 -15.74
C GLN A 468 -49.42 -41.81 -14.90
N ILE A 469 -50.59 -42.08 -15.49
CA ILE A 469 -51.70 -42.77 -14.81
C ILE A 469 -51.31 -44.22 -14.48
N VAL A 470 -50.65 -44.92 -15.42
CA VAL A 470 -50.14 -46.27 -15.20
C VAL A 470 -49.15 -46.29 -14.04
N ALA A 471 -48.18 -45.37 -14.01
CA ALA A 471 -47.23 -45.24 -12.91
C ALA A 471 -47.93 -45.08 -11.56
N GLN A 472 -48.94 -44.20 -11.47
CA GLN A 472 -49.72 -44.01 -10.24
C GLN A 472 -50.49 -45.28 -9.84
N LYS A 473 -51.13 -45.96 -10.79
CA LYS A 473 -51.84 -47.22 -10.55
C LYS A 473 -50.91 -48.32 -10.05
N LEU A 474 -49.71 -48.43 -10.62
CA LEU A 474 -48.69 -49.41 -10.21
C LEU A 474 -48.18 -49.12 -8.80
N SER A 475 -47.82 -47.88 -8.49
CA SER A 475 -47.39 -47.48 -7.14
C SER A 475 -48.46 -47.71 -6.07
N ALA A 476 -49.74 -47.60 -6.41
CA ALA A 476 -50.84 -47.93 -5.49
C ALA A 476 -51.09 -49.44 -5.31
N CYS A 477 -50.56 -50.27 -6.21
CA CYS A 477 -50.72 -51.72 -6.13
C CYS A 477 -49.70 -52.38 -5.20
N VAL A 478 -48.54 -51.77 -5.00
CA VAL A 478 -47.41 -52.29 -4.20
C VAL A 478 -47.29 -51.58 -2.85
N ARG A 479 -46.43 -52.08 -1.95
CA ARG A 479 -46.16 -51.47 -0.64
C ARG A 479 -45.20 -50.29 -0.77
N ALA A 480 -45.05 -49.49 0.30
CA ALA A 480 -44.16 -48.33 0.28
C ALA A 480 -42.66 -48.72 0.23
N GLU A 481 -42.34 -49.89 0.78
CA GLU A 481 -41.02 -50.52 0.71
C GLU A 481 -40.68 -51.10 -0.67
N ASP A 482 -41.68 -51.43 -1.49
CA ASP A 482 -41.47 -51.98 -2.83
C ASP A 482 -41.06 -50.89 -3.82
N THR A 483 -40.31 -51.28 -4.85
CA THR A 483 -39.84 -50.35 -5.89
C THR A 483 -40.65 -50.53 -7.17
N VAL A 484 -41.19 -49.44 -7.72
CA VAL A 484 -41.73 -49.39 -9.09
C VAL A 484 -40.81 -48.52 -9.93
N ALA A 485 -40.35 -49.04 -11.07
CA ALA A 485 -39.44 -48.36 -11.97
C ALA A 485 -39.99 -48.36 -13.40
N ARG A 486 -39.55 -47.39 -14.21
CA ARG A 486 -39.82 -47.35 -15.65
C ARG A 486 -38.49 -47.41 -16.40
N LEU A 487 -38.32 -48.42 -17.26
CA LEU A 487 -37.07 -48.63 -17.99
C LEU A 487 -36.99 -47.81 -19.28
N GLY A 488 -38.14 -47.50 -19.87
CA GLY A 488 -38.29 -46.73 -21.10
C GLY A 488 -39.57 -47.12 -21.84
N GLY A 489 -40.07 -46.25 -22.72
CA GLY A 489 -41.28 -46.57 -23.49
C GLY A 489 -42.48 -46.94 -22.60
N ASP A 490 -43.05 -48.11 -22.84
CA ASP A 490 -44.15 -48.75 -22.13
C ASP A 490 -43.73 -49.80 -21.09
N GLU A 491 -42.43 -49.92 -20.82
CA GLU A 491 -41.86 -50.94 -19.95
C GLU A 491 -41.72 -50.47 -18.49
N PHE A 492 -42.35 -51.20 -17.57
CA PHE A 492 -42.27 -50.99 -16.14
C PHE A 492 -41.71 -52.23 -15.44
N VAL A 493 -40.93 -52.02 -14.38
CA VAL A 493 -40.42 -53.11 -13.55
C VAL A 493 -40.75 -52.84 -12.10
N MET A 494 -41.21 -53.86 -11.39
CA MET A 494 -41.42 -53.80 -9.95
C MET A 494 -40.48 -54.78 -9.26
N LEU A 495 -39.88 -54.33 -8.17
CA LEU A 495 -39.10 -55.14 -7.26
C LEU A 495 -39.88 -55.26 -5.95
N LEU A 496 -40.27 -56.48 -5.63
CA LEU A 496 -40.91 -56.83 -4.37
C LEU A 496 -39.87 -57.46 -3.45
N GLU A 497 -39.61 -56.81 -2.32
CA GLU A 497 -38.61 -57.22 -1.34
C GLU A 497 -39.25 -58.07 -0.22
N GLU A 498 -38.44 -58.87 0.47
CA GLU A 498 -38.85 -59.63 1.67
C GLU A 498 -40.08 -60.53 1.51
N ILE A 499 -40.15 -61.27 0.39
CA ILE A 499 -41.28 -62.16 0.12
C ILE A 499 -41.27 -63.35 1.09
N SER A 500 -42.34 -63.45 1.87
CA SER A 500 -42.63 -64.54 2.79
C SER A 500 -43.40 -65.68 2.11
N ALA A 501 -43.49 -66.84 2.75
CA ALA A 501 -44.28 -67.97 2.24
C ALA A 501 -45.79 -67.69 2.14
N GLU A 502 -46.28 -66.64 2.81
CA GLU A 502 -47.68 -66.20 2.78
C GLU A 502 -47.95 -65.17 1.68
N ASP A 503 -46.91 -64.60 1.07
CA ASP A 503 -47.05 -63.59 0.01
C ASP A 503 -47.47 -64.26 -1.31
N ASN A 504 -48.71 -63.97 -1.73
CA ASN A 504 -49.28 -64.47 -2.95
C ASN A 504 -48.92 -63.54 -4.12
N ILE A 505 -47.72 -63.74 -4.69
CA ILE A 505 -47.25 -63.01 -5.89
C ILE A 505 -48.29 -63.06 -7.04
N PRO A 506 -48.93 -64.21 -7.36
CA PRO A 506 -50.04 -64.25 -8.33
C PRO A 506 -51.18 -63.29 -8.00
N LEU A 507 -51.52 -63.09 -6.73
CA LEU A 507 -52.56 -62.15 -6.31
C LEU A 507 -52.14 -60.69 -6.57
N ILE A 508 -50.86 -60.35 -6.35
CA ILE A 508 -50.33 -59.01 -6.66
C ILE A 508 -50.33 -58.77 -8.17
N ALA A 509 -49.85 -59.74 -8.96
CA ALA A 509 -49.90 -59.67 -10.42
C ALA A 509 -51.32 -59.51 -10.96
N LYS A 510 -52.28 -60.27 -10.41
CA LYS A 510 -53.70 -60.14 -10.75
C LYS A 510 -54.27 -58.76 -10.35
N LYS A 511 -53.95 -58.28 -9.16
CA LYS A 511 -54.34 -56.93 -8.70
C LYS A 511 -53.83 -55.85 -9.66
N ILE A 512 -52.61 -55.99 -10.17
CA ILE A 512 -52.02 -55.08 -11.16
C ILE A 512 -52.81 -55.13 -12.48
N LEU A 513 -53.05 -56.33 -13.04
CA LEU A 513 -53.85 -56.51 -14.26
C LEU A 513 -55.27 -55.92 -14.12
N ASP A 514 -55.95 -56.21 -13.01
CA ASP A 514 -57.31 -55.72 -12.71
C ASP A 514 -57.34 -54.19 -12.53
N SER A 515 -56.25 -53.59 -12.02
CA SER A 515 -56.13 -52.14 -11.86
C SER A 515 -55.90 -51.43 -13.21
N LEU A 516 -55.03 -51.99 -14.05
CA LEU A 516 -54.66 -51.42 -15.34
C LEU A 516 -55.75 -51.56 -16.39
N SER A 517 -56.49 -52.68 -16.39
CA SER A 517 -57.61 -52.93 -17.32
C SER A 517 -58.81 -51.99 -17.14
N ARG A 518 -58.92 -51.28 -16.00
CA ARG A 518 -59.96 -50.26 -15.80
C ARG A 518 -59.75 -49.09 -16.77
N PRO A 519 -60.77 -48.70 -17.56
CA PRO A 519 -60.68 -47.57 -18.49
C PRO A 519 -60.19 -46.30 -17.82
N VAL A 520 -59.36 -45.54 -18.53
CA VAL A 520 -58.87 -44.24 -18.13
C VAL A 520 -59.40 -43.17 -19.07
N MET A 521 -59.73 -42.00 -18.52
CA MET A 521 -60.17 -40.86 -19.31
C MET A 521 -58.97 -40.11 -19.87
N LEU A 522 -58.79 -40.15 -21.19
CA LEU A 522 -57.78 -39.38 -21.91
C LEU A 522 -58.50 -38.43 -22.88
N GLU A 523 -58.25 -37.13 -22.75
CA GLU A 523 -58.85 -36.08 -23.60
C GLU A 523 -60.39 -36.19 -23.77
N GLY A 524 -61.10 -36.62 -22.72
CA GLY A 524 -62.56 -36.77 -22.74
C GLY A 524 -63.08 -38.07 -23.37
N ARG A 525 -62.21 -39.05 -23.65
CA ARG A 525 -62.57 -40.38 -24.15
C ARG A 525 -62.08 -41.48 -23.20
N GLU A 526 -62.85 -42.56 -23.08
CA GLU A 526 -62.43 -43.74 -22.35
C GLU A 526 -61.47 -44.58 -23.19
N VAL A 527 -60.29 -44.86 -22.63
CA VAL A 527 -59.26 -45.72 -23.23
C VAL A 527 -58.95 -46.84 -22.23
N SER A 528 -59.00 -48.09 -22.69
CA SER A 528 -58.53 -49.25 -21.91
C SER A 528 -57.24 -49.76 -22.52
N VAL A 529 -56.24 -50.03 -21.67
CA VAL A 529 -55.01 -50.72 -22.08
C VAL A 529 -54.88 -52.03 -21.32
N GLY A 530 -54.44 -53.07 -22.03
CA GLY A 530 -54.02 -54.31 -21.41
C GLY A 530 -52.56 -54.22 -20.95
N SER A 531 -52.11 -55.19 -20.19
CA SER A 531 -50.69 -55.33 -19.86
C SER A 531 -50.25 -56.79 -19.91
N SER A 532 -49.00 -57.04 -20.27
CA SER A 532 -48.39 -58.36 -20.21
C SER A 532 -47.37 -58.35 -19.08
N ILE A 533 -47.43 -59.35 -18.19
CA ILE A 533 -46.58 -59.40 -17.00
C ILE A 533 -45.71 -60.66 -17.03
N GLY A 534 -44.42 -60.49 -16.77
CA GLY A 534 -43.46 -61.56 -16.53
C GLY A 534 -42.91 -61.48 -15.13
N ILE A 535 -42.69 -62.62 -14.48
CA ILE A 535 -42.26 -62.69 -13.09
C ILE A 535 -41.06 -63.62 -12.98
N SER A 536 -39.98 -63.14 -12.37
CA SER A 536 -38.84 -63.97 -11.95
C SER A 536 -38.63 -63.86 -10.43
N LEU A 537 -38.18 -64.95 -9.82
CA LEU A 537 -37.97 -65.08 -8.39
C LEU A 537 -36.49 -65.30 -8.08
N TYR A 538 -35.99 -64.61 -7.06
CA TYR A 538 -34.69 -64.92 -6.49
C TYR A 538 -34.86 -65.84 -5.28
N PRO A 539 -34.04 -66.90 -5.15
CA PRO A 539 -32.90 -67.27 -6.02
C PRO A 539 -33.24 -68.25 -7.16
N GLU A 540 -34.50 -68.66 -7.33
CA GLU A 540 -34.89 -69.76 -8.23
C GLU A 540 -34.62 -69.48 -9.72
N ASP A 541 -34.91 -68.26 -10.17
CA ASP A 541 -34.90 -67.82 -11.56
C ASP A 541 -33.69 -66.93 -11.88
N GLY A 542 -32.73 -66.77 -10.97
CA GLY A 542 -31.52 -65.96 -11.19
C GLY A 542 -30.78 -65.61 -9.90
N GLN A 543 -29.47 -65.38 -9.99
CA GLN A 543 -28.63 -65.01 -8.83
C GLN A 543 -28.08 -63.58 -8.88
N ASP A 544 -28.16 -62.92 -10.02
CA ASP A 544 -27.73 -61.54 -10.21
C ASP A 544 -28.82 -60.68 -10.88
N VAL A 545 -28.56 -59.37 -10.94
CA VAL A 545 -29.47 -58.34 -11.46
C VAL A 545 -29.87 -58.64 -12.92
N ASP A 546 -28.88 -58.97 -13.76
CA ASP A 546 -29.07 -59.17 -15.19
C ASP A 546 -29.90 -60.43 -15.48
N ASP A 547 -29.66 -61.52 -14.76
CA ASP A 547 -30.41 -62.76 -14.88
C ASP A 547 -31.88 -62.58 -14.50
N LEU A 548 -32.16 -61.93 -13.36
CA LEU A 548 -33.53 -61.74 -12.90
C LEU A 548 -34.34 -60.84 -13.84
N ILE A 549 -33.76 -59.72 -14.30
CA ILE A 549 -34.43 -58.81 -15.24
C ILE A 549 -34.67 -59.51 -16.58
N ARG A 550 -33.65 -60.19 -17.13
CA ARG A 550 -33.75 -60.90 -18.41
C ARG A 550 -34.78 -62.02 -18.37
N ASN A 551 -34.84 -62.77 -17.28
CA ASN A 551 -35.78 -63.88 -17.14
C ASN A 551 -37.21 -63.38 -16.90
N ALA A 552 -37.40 -62.27 -16.19
CA ALA A 552 -38.70 -61.61 -16.08
C ALA A 552 -39.19 -61.06 -17.44
N ASP A 553 -38.30 -60.45 -18.22
CA ASP A 553 -38.59 -59.98 -19.59
C ASP A 553 -39.00 -61.15 -20.53
N ALA A 554 -38.26 -62.27 -20.48
CA ALA A 554 -38.60 -63.47 -21.23
C ALA A 554 -39.99 -64.03 -20.87
N ALA A 555 -40.33 -64.05 -19.58
CA ALA A 555 -41.67 -64.46 -19.11
C ALA A 555 -42.77 -63.48 -19.57
N MET A 556 -42.47 -62.18 -19.59
CA MET A 556 -43.41 -61.14 -20.06
C MET A 556 -43.68 -61.31 -21.55
N TYR A 557 -42.65 -61.60 -22.35
CA TYR A 557 -42.80 -61.89 -23.78
C TYR A 557 -43.70 -63.12 -24.03
N GLN A 558 -43.57 -64.17 -23.21
CA GLN A 558 -44.48 -65.32 -23.27
C GLN A 558 -45.92 -64.93 -22.96
N ALA A 559 -46.16 -64.10 -21.94
CA ALA A 559 -47.49 -63.57 -21.63
C ALA A 559 -48.07 -62.75 -22.80
N LYS A 560 -47.23 -61.98 -23.50
CA LYS A 560 -47.61 -61.22 -24.70
C LYS A 560 -48.02 -62.14 -25.85
N MET A 561 -47.33 -63.25 -26.06
CA MET A 561 -47.67 -64.26 -27.09
C MET A 561 -48.98 -65.01 -26.78
N GLN A 562 -49.38 -65.12 -25.52
CA GLN A 562 -50.63 -65.77 -25.10
C GLN A 562 -51.89 -64.90 -25.30
N GLY A 563 -51.76 -63.76 -25.99
CA GLY A 563 -52.86 -62.83 -26.27
C GLY A 563 -52.85 -61.56 -25.42
N GLY A 564 -51.85 -61.41 -24.53
CA GLY A 564 -51.73 -60.25 -23.63
C GLY A 564 -52.78 -60.24 -22.52
N ASN A 565 -52.69 -59.25 -21.62
CA ASN A 565 -53.59 -59.12 -20.45
C ASN A 565 -53.53 -60.31 -19.48
N THR A 566 -52.35 -60.90 -19.31
CA THR A 566 -52.08 -62.03 -18.42
C THR A 566 -50.69 -61.89 -17.78
N PHE A 567 -50.37 -62.77 -16.83
CA PHE A 567 -49.05 -62.89 -16.24
C PHE A 567 -48.46 -64.29 -16.47
N CYS A 568 -47.15 -64.40 -16.56
CA CYS A 568 -46.42 -65.66 -16.62
C CYS A 568 -45.24 -65.62 -15.64
N PHE A 569 -44.98 -66.75 -14.98
CA PHE A 569 -43.72 -66.97 -14.27
C PHE A 569 -42.68 -67.44 -15.28
N TYR A 570 -41.43 -67.09 -15.04
CA TYR A 570 -40.32 -67.68 -15.77
C TYR A 570 -40.30 -69.20 -15.51
N ALA A 571 -40.20 -69.96 -16.60
CA ALA A 571 -39.99 -71.40 -16.56
C ALA A 571 -38.76 -71.65 -17.44
N GLY A 572 -37.61 -71.87 -16.78
CA GLY A 572 -36.32 -72.10 -17.42
C GLY A 572 -36.22 -73.37 -18.25
#